data_AF-A0A7Y6NH89-F1
#
_entry.id   AF-A0A7Y6NH89-F1
#
_cell.length_a   1.000
_cell.length_b   1.000
_cell.length_c   1.000
_cell.angle_alpha   90.00
_cell.angle_beta   90.00
_cell.angle_gamma   90.00
#
_symmetry.space_group_name_H-M   'P 1'
#
loop_
_entity.id
_entity.type
_entity.pdbx_description
1 polymer ?
#
loop_
_entity_poly.entity_id
_entity_poly.type
_entity_poly.pdbx_seq_one_letter_code
_entity_poly.pdbx_strand_id
1 'polypeptide(L)'
;MQLSQLFQTLSFDTLSNLVIGGEGSGVIEPRHWPRLIMQINAGLTALHSRFPLLEKELTLQLFDEVAHYFFRPEHSVSVGTDYYRYILDTPFDPFVNDILRVEQVFDELGCELLLNNESECCSLFTPSYDSLLVTHPMKETILRVSYRANHKQIALDVSEPSTVEVNIPVSHQKALCFYVAGQIYSSMNGQEHTLKGQEFLAKFEQECVFIEDKNLDNNGFVQTNIKPMLGGWR
;
A
#
# COMPACT_ATOMS: atom_id res chain seq x y z
N MET A 1 12.12 -2.03 9.33
CA MET A 1 13.34 -1.20 9.50
C MET A 1 12.98 0.02 10.31
N GLN A 2 13.85 0.58 11.17
CA GLN A 2 13.51 1.81 11.90
C GLN A 2 13.66 3.06 11.01
N LEU A 3 12.84 4.09 11.24
CA LEU A 3 12.93 5.36 10.50
C LEU A 3 14.31 6.02 10.68
N SER A 4 14.93 5.88 11.85
CA SER A 4 16.32 6.31 12.12
C SER A 4 17.34 5.66 11.16
N GLN A 5 17.21 4.36 10.87
CA GLN A 5 18.09 3.62 9.96
C GLN A 5 17.88 4.07 8.50
N LEU A 6 16.63 4.38 8.13
CA LEU A 6 16.33 4.94 6.82
C LEU A 6 16.98 6.33 6.66
N PHE A 7 16.88 7.19 7.66
CA PHE A 7 17.55 8.50 7.66
C PHE A 7 19.07 8.39 7.55
N GLN A 8 19.69 7.45 8.26
CA GLN A 8 21.13 7.18 8.14
C GLN A 8 21.50 6.76 6.71
N THR A 9 20.74 5.83 6.13
CA THR A 9 20.96 5.35 4.76
C THR A 9 20.84 6.49 3.75
N LEU A 10 19.79 7.30 3.86
CA LEU A 10 19.59 8.47 3.01
C LEU A 10 20.74 9.48 3.15
N SER A 11 21.18 9.73 4.39
CA SER A 11 22.28 10.65 4.70
C SER A 11 23.60 10.21 4.09
N PHE A 12 23.98 8.93 4.23
CA PHE A 12 25.27 8.43 3.74
C PHE A 12 25.33 8.25 2.22
N ASP A 13 24.21 7.90 1.59
CA ASP A 13 24.19 7.56 0.17
C ASP A 13 23.56 8.69 -0.65
N THR A 14 22.25 8.64 -0.81
CA THR A 14 21.53 9.43 -1.82
C THR A 14 21.48 10.95 -1.56
N LEU A 15 21.52 11.38 -0.30
CA LEU A 15 21.43 12.80 0.11
C LEU A 15 22.75 13.33 0.67
N SER A 16 23.84 12.56 0.56
CA SER A 16 25.17 12.88 1.12
C SER A 16 25.71 14.26 0.75
N ASN A 17 25.35 14.76 -0.44
CA ASN A 17 25.81 16.06 -0.92
C ASN A 17 24.88 17.23 -0.56
N LEU A 18 23.82 16.98 0.22
CA LEU A 18 22.81 18.00 0.55
C LEU A 18 22.79 18.29 2.06
N VAL A 19 22.57 19.56 2.40
CA VAL A 19 22.33 20.00 3.78
C VAL A 19 21.16 19.26 4.42
N ILE A 20 20.10 18.99 3.64
CA ILE A 20 18.93 18.23 4.12
C ILE A 20 19.26 16.77 4.47
N GLY A 21 20.33 16.22 3.88
CA GLY A 21 20.87 14.91 4.20
C GLY A 21 21.93 14.93 5.29
N GLY A 22 22.17 16.06 5.95
CA GLY A 22 23.22 16.18 6.96
C GLY A 22 24.64 16.04 6.40
N GLU A 23 24.83 16.34 5.10
CA GLU A 23 26.14 16.35 4.42
C GLU A 23 26.95 15.05 4.60
N GLY A 24 26.26 13.89 4.64
CA GLY A 24 26.90 12.59 4.79
C GLY A 24 27.34 12.23 6.21
N SER A 25 26.93 13.02 7.22
CA SER A 25 27.27 12.74 8.63
C SER A 25 26.53 11.54 9.24
N GLY A 26 25.49 11.03 8.57
CA GLY A 26 24.60 10.00 9.10
C GLY A 26 23.52 10.53 10.04
N VAL A 27 23.53 11.84 10.34
CA VAL A 27 22.57 12.47 11.24
C VAL A 27 21.84 13.59 10.50
N ILE A 28 20.51 13.48 10.45
CA ILE A 28 19.66 14.51 9.85
C ILE A 28 19.05 15.36 10.96
N GLU A 29 19.21 16.67 10.85
CA GLU A 29 18.68 17.61 11.84
C GLU A 29 17.14 17.59 11.89
N PRO A 30 16.52 17.72 13.09
CA PRO A 30 15.07 17.64 13.26
C PRO A 30 14.25 18.59 12.38
N ARG A 31 14.81 19.76 12.04
CA ARG A 31 14.16 20.74 11.14
C ARG A 31 13.85 20.19 9.74
N HIS A 32 14.53 19.11 9.33
CA HIS A 32 14.38 18.50 8.01
C HIS A 32 13.48 17.25 8.01
N TRP A 33 13.15 16.70 9.19
CA TRP A 33 12.36 15.47 9.29
C TRP A 33 10.98 15.57 8.62
N PRO A 34 10.15 16.62 8.84
CA PRO A 34 8.81 16.66 8.26
C PRO A 34 8.82 16.57 6.72
N ARG A 35 9.78 17.26 6.08
CA ARG A 35 9.93 17.25 4.63
C ARG A 35 10.35 15.87 4.11
N LEU A 36 11.24 15.18 4.81
CA LEU A 36 11.66 13.83 4.44
C LEU A 36 10.55 12.81 4.68
N ILE A 37 9.86 12.87 5.83
CA ILE A 37 8.75 11.97 6.17
C ILE A 37 7.64 12.09 5.13
N MET A 38 7.31 13.31 4.69
CA MET A 38 6.33 13.52 3.62
C MET A 38 6.71 12.78 2.33
N GLN A 39 7.99 12.84 1.92
CA GLN A 39 8.46 12.12 0.72
C GLN A 39 8.56 10.61 0.93
N ILE A 40 8.89 10.17 2.15
CA ILE A 40 8.90 8.75 2.53
C ILE A 40 7.49 8.18 2.46
N ASN A 41 6.49 8.87 3.01
CA ASN A 41 5.08 8.45 2.91
C ASN A 41 4.63 8.38 1.45
N ALA A 42 5.00 9.36 0.62
CA ALA A 42 4.70 9.32 -0.82
C ALA A 42 5.38 8.13 -1.52
N GLY A 43 6.65 7.85 -1.21
CA GLY A 43 7.38 6.72 -1.79
C GLY A 43 6.88 5.37 -1.33
N LEU A 44 6.51 5.23 -0.06
CA LEU A 44 5.88 4.03 0.47
C LEU A 44 4.53 3.80 -0.19
N THR A 45 3.72 4.84 -0.36
CA THR A 45 2.44 4.75 -1.10
C THR A 45 2.66 4.32 -2.55
N ALA A 46 3.67 4.86 -3.23
CA ALA A 46 4.00 4.46 -4.61
C ALA A 46 4.40 2.98 -4.71
N LEU A 47 5.21 2.49 -3.76
CA LEU A 47 5.61 1.08 -3.70
C LEU A 47 4.44 0.16 -3.36
N HIS A 48 3.63 0.49 -2.36
CA HIS A 48 2.42 -0.26 -2.02
C HIS A 48 1.37 -0.24 -3.14
N SER A 49 1.35 0.79 -3.98
CA SER A 49 0.45 0.81 -5.15
C SER A 49 0.93 -0.14 -6.25
N ARG A 50 2.24 -0.26 -6.45
CA ARG A 50 2.84 -1.12 -7.48
C ARG A 50 2.87 -2.59 -7.07
N PHE A 51 3.30 -2.87 -5.85
CA PHE A 51 3.55 -4.21 -5.34
C PHE A 51 2.52 -4.62 -4.27
N PRO A 52 2.12 -5.90 -4.18
CA PRO A 52 1.22 -6.41 -3.14
C PRO A 52 1.96 -6.57 -1.79
N LEU A 53 2.46 -5.47 -1.22
CA LEU A 53 3.28 -5.50 0.00
C LEU A 53 2.46 -5.67 1.28
N LEU A 54 1.18 -5.30 1.23
CA LEU A 54 0.25 -5.43 2.34
C LEU A 54 -1.13 -5.76 1.79
N GLU A 55 -1.62 -6.92 2.17
CA GLU A 55 -2.97 -7.38 1.87
C GLU A 55 -3.78 -7.40 3.15
N LYS A 56 -5.04 -6.96 3.05
CA LYS A 56 -6.01 -6.95 4.14
C LYS A 56 -7.34 -7.49 3.65
N GLU A 57 -8.17 -7.88 4.60
CA GLU A 57 -9.53 -8.34 4.32
C GLU A 57 -10.54 -7.39 4.98
N LEU A 58 -11.59 -7.07 4.24
CA LEU A 58 -12.74 -6.30 4.69
C LEU A 58 -13.98 -7.20 4.65
N THR A 59 -14.69 -7.31 5.77
CA THR A 59 -15.96 -8.05 5.79
C THR A 59 -17.13 -7.10 5.58
N LEU A 60 -18.00 -7.40 4.61
CA LEU A 60 -19.19 -6.63 4.28
C LEU A 60 -20.44 -7.45 4.54
N GLN A 61 -21.45 -6.83 5.15
CA GLN A 61 -22.81 -7.36 5.21
C GLN A 61 -23.69 -6.65 4.17
N LEU A 62 -24.33 -7.42 3.30
CA LEU A 62 -25.20 -6.87 2.27
C LEU A 62 -26.58 -6.49 2.80
N PHE A 63 -27.17 -5.47 2.19
CA PHE A 63 -28.53 -4.96 2.40
C PHE A 63 -29.27 -4.89 1.06
N ASP A 64 -30.56 -5.26 1.04
CA ASP A 64 -31.37 -5.30 -0.18
C ASP A 64 -31.48 -3.92 -0.86
N GLU A 65 -31.48 -2.85 -0.05
CA GLU A 65 -31.62 -1.46 -0.51
C GLU A 65 -30.30 -0.83 -0.98
N VAL A 66 -29.17 -1.52 -0.82
CA VAL A 66 -27.83 -1.00 -1.14
C VAL A 66 -27.21 -1.84 -2.25
N ALA A 67 -27.02 -1.22 -3.41
CA ALA A 67 -26.28 -1.82 -4.53
C ALA A 67 -24.82 -1.34 -4.59
N HIS A 68 -24.56 -0.09 -4.19
CA HIS A 68 -23.23 0.53 -4.20
C HIS A 68 -22.67 0.59 -2.78
N TYR A 69 -21.62 -0.18 -2.53
CA TYR A 69 -20.93 -0.26 -1.24
C TYR A 69 -19.63 0.55 -1.35
N PHE A 70 -19.53 1.64 -0.59
CA PHE A 70 -18.33 2.45 -0.46
C PHE A 70 -17.51 2.01 0.76
N PHE A 71 -16.21 1.84 0.57
CA PHE A 71 -15.29 1.45 1.62
C PHE A 71 -14.77 2.67 2.37
N ARG A 72 -15.62 3.21 3.23
CA ARG A 72 -15.29 4.40 4.02
C ARG A 72 -15.66 4.21 5.48
N PRO A 73 -14.97 4.88 6.42
CA PRO A 73 -15.18 4.67 7.86
C PRO A 73 -16.60 5.00 8.31
N GLU A 74 -17.32 5.87 7.59
CA GLU A 74 -18.71 6.26 7.88
C GLU A 74 -19.67 5.07 7.80
N HIS A 75 -19.34 4.04 7.00
CA HIS A 75 -20.10 2.82 6.81
C HIS A 75 -19.66 1.66 7.71
N SER A 76 -18.72 1.88 8.63
CA SER A 76 -18.23 0.87 9.57
C SER A 76 -19.12 0.72 10.79
N VAL A 77 -19.16 -0.48 11.36
CA VAL A 77 -19.95 -0.76 12.57
C VAL A 77 -19.31 -0.09 13.80
N SER A 78 -17.99 -0.03 13.85
CA SER A 78 -17.23 0.47 15.01
C SER A 78 -17.23 2.00 15.15
N VAL A 79 -17.04 2.73 14.05
CA VAL A 79 -16.89 4.20 14.04
C VAL A 79 -17.99 4.89 13.23
N GLY A 80 -18.61 4.18 12.29
CA GLY A 80 -19.51 4.75 11.31
C GLY A 80 -20.74 5.43 11.92
N THR A 81 -21.15 6.50 11.25
CA THR A 81 -22.30 7.35 11.62
C THR A 81 -23.51 7.13 10.74
N ASP A 82 -23.34 6.41 9.62
CA ASP A 82 -24.39 6.26 8.62
C ASP A 82 -25.50 5.29 9.06
N TYR A 83 -26.65 5.41 8.40
CA TYR A 83 -27.79 4.52 8.64
C TYR A 83 -27.45 3.07 8.25
N TYR A 84 -26.87 2.88 7.06
CA TYR A 84 -26.37 1.59 6.60
C TYR A 84 -24.89 1.46 6.94
N ARG A 85 -24.61 0.68 7.98
CA ARG A 85 -23.25 0.27 8.39
C ARG A 85 -23.06 -1.17 7.99
N TYR A 86 -22.42 -1.37 6.85
CA TYR A 86 -22.20 -2.68 6.25
C TYR A 86 -20.77 -3.19 6.42
N ILE A 87 -19.81 -2.34 6.82
CA ILE A 87 -18.44 -2.78 7.07
C ILE A 87 -18.37 -3.36 8.49
N LEU A 88 -18.22 -4.68 8.58
CA LEU A 88 -18.14 -5.41 9.83
C LEU A 88 -16.70 -5.37 10.38
N ASP A 89 -16.36 -4.28 11.07
CA ASP A 89 -15.10 -4.10 11.78
C ASP A 89 -15.29 -4.17 13.31
N THR A 90 -14.21 -4.01 14.08
CA THR A 90 -14.27 -4.03 15.54
C THR A 90 -13.65 -2.76 16.13
N PRO A 91 -14.04 -2.34 17.36
CA PRO A 91 -13.38 -1.22 18.03
C PRO A 91 -11.87 -1.44 18.29
N PHE A 92 -11.41 -2.69 18.28
CA PHE A 92 -9.99 -3.04 18.47
C PHE A 92 -9.19 -3.01 17.15
N ASP A 93 -9.88 -3.20 16.03
CA ASP A 93 -9.32 -3.13 14.67
C ASP A 93 -10.31 -2.38 13.76
N PRO A 94 -10.40 -1.05 13.90
CA PRO A 94 -11.34 -0.24 13.13
C PRO A 94 -10.85 -0.08 11.70
N PHE A 95 -11.79 0.02 10.76
CA PHE A 95 -11.45 0.29 9.36
C PHE A 95 -10.94 1.73 9.19
N VAL A 96 -9.69 1.88 8.72
CA VAL A 96 -8.98 3.18 8.62
C VAL A 96 -8.93 3.77 7.20
N ASN A 97 -9.66 3.19 6.24
CA ASN A 97 -9.68 3.63 4.84
C ASN A 97 -8.27 3.70 4.20
N ASP A 98 -7.57 2.58 4.21
CA ASP A 98 -6.24 2.41 3.63
C ASP A 98 -6.27 1.63 2.29
N ILE A 99 -7.42 1.55 1.63
CA ILE A 99 -7.57 0.78 0.39
C ILE A 99 -6.87 1.47 -0.77
N LEU A 100 -6.00 0.74 -1.45
CA LEU A 100 -5.42 1.14 -2.74
C LEU A 100 -6.15 0.50 -3.92
N ARG A 101 -6.46 -0.80 -3.79
CA ARG A 101 -7.09 -1.58 -4.85
C ARG A 101 -7.75 -2.84 -4.29
N VAL A 102 -8.95 -3.16 -4.78
CA VAL A 102 -9.57 -4.47 -4.54
C VAL A 102 -8.94 -5.52 -5.43
N GLU A 103 -8.55 -6.65 -4.86
CA GLU A 103 -7.93 -7.76 -5.60
C GLU A 103 -8.93 -8.90 -5.82
N GLN A 104 -9.60 -9.35 -4.75
CA GLN A 104 -10.50 -10.50 -4.79
C GLN A 104 -11.70 -10.30 -3.88
N VAL A 105 -12.81 -10.97 -4.19
CA VAL A 105 -14.00 -11.00 -3.35
C VAL A 105 -14.45 -12.44 -3.19
N PHE A 106 -14.75 -12.85 -1.97
CA PHE A 106 -15.25 -14.16 -1.62
C PHE A 106 -16.63 -14.06 -0.98
N ASP A 107 -17.47 -15.06 -1.23
CA ASP A 107 -18.72 -15.22 -0.50
C ASP A 107 -18.51 -15.86 0.89
N GLU A 108 -19.61 -16.05 1.63
CA GLU A 108 -19.62 -16.69 2.94
C GLU A 108 -19.15 -18.14 2.95
N LEU A 109 -19.18 -18.82 1.80
CA LEU A 109 -18.74 -20.20 1.61
C LEU A 109 -17.27 -20.29 1.19
N GLY A 110 -16.61 -19.15 0.94
CA GLY A 110 -15.24 -19.06 0.45
C GLY A 110 -15.10 -19.25 -1.06
N CYS A 111 -16.19 -19.15 -1.83
CA CYS A 111 -16.13 -19.14 -3.28
C CYS A 111 -15.75 -17.75 -3.79
N GLU A 112 -14.79 -17.69 -4.71
CA GLU A 112 -14.37 -16.45 -5.35
C GLU A 112 -15.46 -15.93 -6.30
N LEU A 113 -15.87 -14.68 -6.12
CA LEU A 113 -16.79 -13.96 -6.99
C LEU A 113 -16.00 -13.14 -8.01
N LEU A 114 -16.37 -13.28 -9.28
CA LEU A 114 -15.66 -12.63 -10.38
C LEU A 114 -15.88 -11.12 -10.37
N LEU A 115 -14.77 -10.38 -10.46
CA LEU A 115 -14.75 -8.92 -10.55
C LEU A 115 -14.74 -8.45 -12.01
N ASN A 116 -15.57 -7.46 -12.33
CA ASN A 116 -15.65 -6.74 -13.60
C ASN A 116 -15.84 -7.64 -14.83
N ASN A 117 -16.63 -8.70 -14.71
CA ASN A 117 -16.94 -9.61 -15.81
C ASN A 117 -18.39 -9.41 -16.28
N GLU A 118 -18.56 -8.66 -17.37
CA GLU A 118 -19.89 -8.37 -17.96
C GLU A 118 -20.64 -9.61 -18.46
N SER A 119 -19.93 -10.73 -18.73
CA SER A 119 -20.56 -11.95 -19.23
C SER A 119 -21.27 -12.75 -18.14
N GLU A 120 -20.97 -12.48 -16.87
CA GLU A 120 -21.45 -13.25 -15.73
C GLU A 120 -22.50 -12.44 -14.94
N CYS A 121 -23.71 -12.99 -14.82
CA CYS A 121 -24.84 -12.28 -14.21
C CYS A 121 -24.65 -11.98 -12.71
N CYS A 122 -23.81 -12.76 -12.03
CA CYS A 122 -23.46 -12.60 -10.62
C CYS A 122 -22.10 -11.90 -10.42
N SER A 123 -21.53 -11.30 -11.47
CA SER A 123 -20.29 -10.54 -11.32
C SER A 123 -20.50 -9.28 -10.49
N LEU A 124 -19.46 -8.93 -9.73
CA LEU A 124 -19.36 -7.70 -8.98
C LEU A 124 -18.51 -6.70 -9.76
N PHE A 125 -18.76 -5.41 -9.59
CA PHE A 125 -18.00 -4.39 -10.32
C PHE A 125 -17.33 -3.41 -9.35
N THR A 126 -16.16 -2.90 -9.72
CA THR A 126 -15.41 -1.91 -8.92
C THR A 126 -15.34 -0.59 -9.69
N PRO A 127 -16.40 0.24 -9.66
CA PRO A 127 -16.45 1.48 -10.46
C PRO A 127 -15.46 2.55 -9.98
N SER A 128 -15.05 2.49 -8.71
CA SER A 128 -13.99 3.29 -8.08
C SER A 128 -13.15 2.40 -7.17
N TYR A 129 -11.93 2.84 -6.82
CA TYR A 129 -11.00 2.12 -5.96
C TYR A 129 -11.57 1.82 -4.56
N ASP A 130 -12.48 2.68 -4.08
CA ASP A 130 -13.13 2.62 -2.78
C ASP A 130 -14.57 2.09 -2.87
N SER A 131 -14.94 1.36 -3.92
CA SER A 131 -16.34 0.97 -4.10
C SER A 131 -16.52 -0.40 -4.75
N LEU A 132 -17.60 -1.07 -4.36
CA LEU A 132 -18.08 -2.32 -4.91
C LEU A 132 -19.56 -2.20 -5.27
N LEU A 133 -19.86 -2.45 -6.53
CA LEU A 133 -21.21 -2.58 -7.04
C LEU A 133 -21.61 -4.05 -7.02
N VAL A 134 -22.63 -4.34 -6.22
CA VAL A 134 -23.28 -5.65 -6.14
C VAL A 134 -24.55 -5.61 -6.98
N THR A 135 -24.61 -6.42 -8.03
CA THR A 135 -25.73 -6.41 -8.99
C THR A 135 -27.02 -6.97 -8.41
N HIS A 136 -26.90 -7.94 -7.51
CA HIS A 136 -28.03 -8.61 -6.84
C HIS A 136 -27.74 -8.73 -5.34
N PRO A 137 -27.86 -7.63 -4.58
CA PRO A 137 -27.63 -7.69 -3.15
C PRO A 137 -28.69 -8.58 -2.50
N MET A 138 -28.25 -9.54 -1.70
CA MET A 138 -29.11 -10.37 -0.87
C MET A 138 -28.82 -10.05 0.58
N LYS A 139 -29.83 -9.55 1.29
CA LYS A 139 -29.71 -9.19 2.70
C LYS A 139 -29.06 -10.29 3.54
N GLU A 140 -28.21 -9.86 4.46
CA GLU A 140 -27.46 -10.71 5.40
C GLU A 140 -26.39 -11.61 4.77
N THR A 141 -26.24 -11.59 3.45
CA THR A 141 -25.09 -12.24 2.81
C THR A 141 -23.81 -11.51 3.20
N ILE A 142 -22.77 -12.28 3.53
CA ILE A 142 -21.46 -11.76 3.89
C ILE A 142 -20.53 -11.87 2.68
N LEU A 143 -19.88 -10.76 2.34
CA LEU A 143 -18.78 -10.74 1.39
C LEU A 143 -17.47 -10.46 2.12
N ARG A 144 -16.42 -11.19 1.76
CA ARG A 144 -15.04 -10.92 2.20
C ARG A 144 -14.27 -10.33 1.03
N VAL A 145 -13.84 -9.09 1.19
CA VAL A 145 -13.11 -8.35 0.16
C VAL A 145 -11.64 -8.33 0.54
N SER A 146 -10.82 -9.03 -0.24
CA SER A 146 -9.36 -8.96 -0.13
C SER A 146 -8.87 -7.78 -0.95
N TYR A 147 -8.11 -6.90 -0.32
CA TYR A 147 -7.64 -5.66 -0.93
C TYR A 147 -6.18 -5.40 -0.60
N ARG A 148 -5.53 -4.69 -1.52
CA ARG A 148 -4.19 -4.14 -1.33
C ARG A 148 -4.28 -2.87 -0.50
N ALA A 149 -3.61 -2.86 0.64
CA ALA A 149 -3.63 -1.77 1.59
C ALA A 149 -2.39 -0.89 1.49
N ASN A 150 -2.58 0.39 1.78
CA ASN A 150 -1.51 1.35 1.93
C ASN A 150 -0.79 1.14 3.27
N HIS A 151 0.44 1.65 3.36
CA HIS A 151 1.17 1.67 4.62
C HIS A 151 0.51 2.60 5.64
N LYS A 152 0.76 2.34 6.94
CA LYS A 152 0.41 3.30 7.99
C LYS A 152 1.21 4.59 7.78
N GLN A 153 0.50 5.71 7.63
CA GLN A 153 1.13 7.02 7.46
C GLN A 153 2.01 7.35 8.67
N ILE A 154 3.23 7.81 8.40
CA ILE A 154 4.14 8.28 9.44
C ILE A 154 3.78 9.74 9.74
N ALA A 155 3.57 10.07 11.02
CA ALA A 155 3.25 11.42 11.44
C ALA A 155 4.42 12.38 11.18
N LEU A 156 4.13 13.65 10.88
CA LEU A 156 5.17 14.63 10.54
C LEU A 156 5.88 15.22 11.77
N ASP A 157 5.26 15.12 12.94
CA ASP A 157 5.69 15.63 14.24
C ASP A 157 6.44 14.59 15.10
N VAL A 158 7.06 13.60 14.45
CA VAL A 158 7.85 12.57 15.12
C VAL A 158 9.01 13.20 15.90
N SER A 159 9.04 12.98 17.21
CA SER A 159 10.14 13.40 18.09
C SER A 159 11.30 12.40 18.15
N GLU A 160 11.00 11.10 18.00
CA GLU A 160 11.99 10.02 18.13
C GLU A 160 11.93 9.03 16.96
N PRO A 161 12.74 9.23 15.90
CA PRO A 161 12.74 8.36 14.71
C PRO A 161 13.14 6.90 14.97
N SER A 162 13.80 6.60 16.09
CA SER A 162 14.16 5.22 16.48
C SER A 162 12.95 4.37 16.90
N THR A 163 11.86 5.02 17.32
CA THR A 163 10.64 4.33 17.78
C THR A 163 9.68 3.97 16.64
N VAL A 164 9.84 4.63 15.49
CA VAL A 164 8.95 4.47 14.34
C VAL A 164 9.47 3.35 13.45
N GLU A 165 8.63 2.34 13.26
CA GLU A 165 8.93 1.26 12.33
C GLU A 165 8.39 1.57 10.92
N VAL A 166 9.27 1.43 9.94
CA VAL A 166 8.96 1.45 8.51
C VAL A 166 8.90 0.00 8.04
N ASN A 167 7.67 -0.47 7.83
CA ASN A 167 7.36 -1.82 7.39
C ASN A 167 7.49 -1.92 5.87
N ILE A 168 8.69 -2.27 5.42
CA ILE A 168 8.99 -2.49 4.02
C ILE A 168 9.99 -3.66 3.88
N PRO A 169 9.81 -4.57 2.91
CA PRO A 169 10.78 -5.62 2.65
C PRO A 169 12.15 -5.06 2.28
N VAL A 170 13.22 -5.76 2.67
CA VAL A 170 14.61 -5.33 2.40
C VAL A 170 14.87 -5.13 0.91
N SER A 171 14.25 -5.94 0.05
CA SER A 171 14.32 -5.83 -1.42
C SER A 171 13.88 -4.47 -1.95
N HIS A 172 12.93 -3.81 -1.28
CA HIS A 172 12.31 -2.56 -1.75
C HIS A 172 12.92 -1.30 -1.10
N GLN A 173 13.79 -1.45 -0.09
CA GLN A 173 14.38 -0.33 0.65
C GLN A 173 15.18 0.61 -0.26
N LYS A 174 15.95 0.04 -1.19
CA LYS A 174 16.77 0.83 -2.12
C LYS A 174 15.92 1.65 -3.08
N ALA A 175 14.83 1.06 -3.58
CA ALA A 175 13.85 1.77 -4.40
C ALA A 175 13.25 2.96 -3.63
N LEU A 176 12.84 2.75 -2.37
CA LEU A 176 12.33 3.84 -1.52
C LEU A 176 13.34 4.98 -1.37
N CYS A 177 14.62 4.68 -1.12
CA CYS A 177 15.67 5.70 -1.01
C CYS A 177 15.82 6.52 -2.30
N PHE A 178 15.83 5.87 -3.47
CA PHE A 178 15.92 6.56 -4.75
C PHE A 178 14.70 7.43 -5.04
N TYR A 179 13.50 6.98 -4.68
CA TYR A 179 12.29 7.78 -4.82
C TYR A 179 12.38 9.06 -3.98
N VAL A 180 12.72 8.93 -2.69
CA VAL A 180 12.84 10.07 -1.77
C VAL A 180 13.89 11.05 -2.28
N ALA A 181 15.05 10.57 -2.69
CA ALA A 181 16.11 11.42 -3.23
C ALA A 181 15.66 12.14 -4.51
N GLY A 182 15.02 11.42 -5.45
CA GLY A 182 14.50 11.98 -6.69
C GLY A 182 13.52 13.13 -6.45
N GLN A 183 12.61 12.97 -5.49
CA GLN A 183 11.66 14.03 -5.12
C GLN A 183 12.34 15.22 -4.45
N ILE A 184 13.27 14.98 -3.52
CA ILE A 184 14.01 16.06 -2.86
C ILE A 184 14.81 16.87 -3.88
N TYR A 185 15.60 16.23 -4.75
CA TYR A 185 16.36 16.90 -5.79
C TYR A 185 15.46 17.65 -6.78
N SER A 186 14.34 17.06 -7.21
CA SER A 186 13.41 17.71 -8.14
C SER A 186 12.72 18.93 -7.55
N SER A 187 12.54 18.96 -6.22
CA SER A 187 11.97 20.11 -5.51
C SER A 187 12.97 21.24 -5.24
N MET A 188 14.25 21.07 -5.61
CA MET A 188 15.29 22.11 -5.51
C MET A 188 15.38 22.92 -6.80
N ASN A 189 15.73 24.20 -6.67
CA ASN A 189 15.94 25.07 -7.82
C ASN A 189 17.30 24.78 -8.47
N GLY A 190 17.35 24.79 -9.80
CA GLY A 190 18.59 24.68 -10.59
C GLY A 190 18.59 23.45 -11.49
N GLN A 191 19.08 23.63 -12.72
CA GLN A 191 19.05 22.61 -13.76
C GLN A 191 19.80 21.33 -13.36
N GLU A 192 20.94 21.45 -12.66
CA GLU A 192 21.70 20.30 -12.17
C GLU A 192 20.91 19.46 -11.16
N HIS A 193 20.13 20.10 -10.28
CA HIS A 193 19.31 19.38 -9.30
C HIS A 193 18.13 18.68 -9.96
N THR A 194 17.49 19.31 -10.96
CA THR A 194 16.44 18.67 -11.75
C THR A 194 16.96 17.44 -12.50
N LEU A 195 18.15 17.53 -13.10
CA LEU A 195 18.78 16.40 -13.80
C LEU A 195 19.10 15.24 -12.84
N LYS A 196 19.69 15.53 -11.66
CA LYS A 196 19.91 14.50 -10.63
C LYS A 196 18.60 13.90 -10.12
N GLY A 197 17.55 14.72 -9.95
CA GLY A 197 16.23 14.25 -9.58
C GLY A 197 15.68 13.23 -10.56
N GLN A 198 15.77 13.53 -11.87
CA GLN A 198 15.39 12.60 -12.94
C GLN A 198 16.25 11.33 -12.95
N GLU A 199 17.55 11.43 -12.71
CA GLU A 199 18.45 10.26 -12.61
C GLU A 199 18.02 9.32 -11.48
N PHE A 200 17.71 9.84 -10.29
CA PHE A 200 17.25 9.02 -9.17
C PHE A 200 15.87 8.40 -9.42
N LEU A 201 14.95 9.12 -10.06
CA LEU A 201 13.66 8.54 -10.45
C LEU A 201 13.83 7.45 -11.51
N ALA A 202 14.78 7.59 -12.44
CA ALA A 202 15.11 6.52 -13.39
C ALA A 202 15.70 5.28 -12.68
N LYS A 203 16.58 5.47 -11.69
CA LYS A 203 17.09 4.37 -10.87
C LYS A 203 16.01 3.70 -10.04
N PHE A 204 15.05 4.47 -9.52
CA PHE A 204 13.87 3.93 -8.84
C PHE A 204 13.08 2.99 -9.75
N GLU A 205 12.81 3.39 -10.99
CA GLU A 205 12.11 2.55 -11.96
C GLU A 205 12.91 1.29 -12.30
N GLN A 206 14.23 1.41 -12.47
CA GLN A 206 15.11 0.26 -12.72
C GLN A 206 15.11 -0.74 -11.57
N GLU A 207 15.14 -0.28 -10.32
CA GLU A 207 15.06 -1.16 -9.16
C GLU A 207 13.68 -1.81 -9.05
N CYS A 208 12.59 -1.09 -9.35
CA CYS A 208 11.26 -1.69 -9.38
C CYS A 208 11.17 -2.82 -10.43
N VAL A 209 11.66 -2.58 -11.66
CA VAL A 209 11.73 -3.61 -12.70
C VAL A 209 12.59 -4.80 -12.26
N PHE A 210 13.72 -4.54 -11.60
CA PHE A 210 14.57 -5.61 -11.07
C PHE A 210 13.86 -6.46 -10.01
N ILE A 211 13.06 -5.86 -9.13
CA ILE A 211 12.25 -6.56 -8.14
C ILE A 211 11.23 -7.48 -8.83
N GLU A 212 10.54 -6.97 -9.86
CA GLU A 212 9.56 -7.71 -10.66
C GLU A 212 10.22 -8.89 -11.39
N ASP A 213 11.32 -8.64 -12.11
CA ASP A 213 12.07 -9.64 -12.88
C ASP A 213 12.61 -10.77 -12.00
N LYS A 214 12.97 -10.45 -10.75
CA LYS A 214 13.47 -11.42 -9.77
C LYS A 214 12.37 -12.03 -8.91
N ASN A 215 11.11 -11.62 -9.11
CA ASN A 215 9.95 -12.07 -8.33
C ASN A 215 10.19 -11.94 -6.80
N LEU A 216 10.84 -10.84 -6.39
CA LEU A 216 11.19 -10.59 -4.98
C LEU A 216 10.02 -10.06 -4.15
N ASP A 217 8.89 -9.79 -4.81
CA ASP A 217 7.61 -9.42 -4.23
C ASP A 217 6.73 -10.66 -3.91
N ASN A 218 7.21 -11.87 -4.23
CA ASN A 218 6.47 -13.14 -4.08
C ASN A 218 5.09 -13.13 -4.77
N ASN A 219 4.91 -12.27 -5.77
CA ASN A 219 3.66 -12.12 -6.52
C ASN A 219 3.49 -13.22 -7.58
N GLY A 220 4.59 -13.83 -8.00
CA GLY A 220 4.53 -15.03 -8.84
C GLY A 220 3.70 -16.09 -8.14
N PHE A 221 2.86 -16.78 -8.90
CA PHE A 221 2.20 -18.02 -8.52
C PHE A 221 3.25 -19.05 -8.08
N VAL A 222 3.79 -18.91 -6.87
CA VAL A 222 4.31 -20.03 -6.12
C VAL A 222 3.06 -20.79 -5.78
N GLN A 223 2.64 -21.63 -6.72
CA GLN A 223 1.69 -22.69 -6.47
C GLN A 223 2.17 -23.33 -5.17
N THR A 224 1.44 -23.05 -4.08
CA THR A 224 1.47 -23.92 -2.91
C THR A 224 1.42 -25.32 -3.47
N ASN A 225 2.37 -26.15 -3.07
CA ASN A 225 2.62 -27.43 -3.70
C ASN A 225 1.29 -28.13 -4.04
N ILE A 226 0.85 -28.08 -5.31
CA ILE A 226 -0.37 -28.73 -5.79
C ILE A 226 -0.07 -30.18 -6.18
N LYS A 227 1.19 -30.63 -6.05
CA LYS A 227 1.54 -32.05 -6.23
C LYS A 227 0.72 -33.00 -5.35
N PRO A 228 0.31 -32.67 -4.11
CA PRO A 228 -0.64 -33.47 -3.34
C PRO A 228 -2.02 -33.53 -4.01
N MET A 229 -2.48 -32.45 -4.65
CA MET A 229 -3.74 -32.41 -5.41
C MET A 229 -3.65 -33.13 -6.75
N LEU A 230 -2.46 -33.20 -7.36
CA LEU A 230 -2.16 -33.88 -8.62
C LEU A 230 -1.67 -35.33 -8.45
N GLY A 231 -1.78 -35.91 -7.24
CA GLY A 231 -1.50 -37.34 -7.02
C GLY A 231 -0.03 -37.71 -6.71
N GLY A 232 0.78 -36.76 -6.26
CA GLY A 232 2.07 -37.00 -5.61
C GLY A 232 3.31 -36.62 -6.42
N TRP A 233 4.45 -36.62 -5.72
CA TRP A 233 5.78 -36.37 -6.29
C TRP A 233 6.23 -37.60 -7.09
N ARG A 234 6.04 -37.58 -8.41
CA ARG A 234 6.78 -38.45 -9.34
C ARG A 234 7.98 -37.72 -9.91
#